data_AF-A0A7D5BVA2-F1
#
_entry.id   AF-A0A7D5BVA2-F1
#
_cell.length_a   1.000
_cell.length_b   1.000
_cell.length_c   1.000
_cell.angle_alpha   90.00
_cell.angle_beta   90.00
_cell.angle_gamma   90.00
#
_symmetry.space_group_name_H-M   'P 1'
#
loop_
_entity.id
_entity.type
_entity.pdbx_description
1 polymer ?
#
loop_
_entity_poly.entity_id
_entity_poly.type
_entity_poly.pdbx_seq_one_letter_code
_entity_poly.pdbx_strand_id
1 'polypeptide(L)' 'MADEQTPRLHAEIVQGISKAGNRYECIEVLLDGMSIGRIFPSKLEMAMIKQTLGI' A
#
# COMPACT_ATOMS: atom_id res chain seq x y z
N MET A 1 -1.65 -26.10 -21.99
CA MET A 1 -0.85 -24.88 -21.83
C MET A 1 -1.55 -24.03 -20.79
N ALA A 2 -1.26 -24.23 -19.51
CA ALA A 2 -1.76 -23.33 -18.48
C ALA A 2 -0.87 -22.08 -18.57
N ASP A 3 -1.46 -20.94 -18.92
CA ASP A 3 -0.81 -19.66 -18.65
C ASP A 3 -0.69 -19.57 -17.13
N GLU A 4 0.47 -19.96 -16.59
CA GLU A 4 0.85 -19.70 -15.21
C GLU A 4 1.09 -18.20 -15.08
N GLN A 5 0.00 -17.44 -15.08
CA GLN A 5 0.03 -16.00 -14.94
C GLN A 5 0.54 -15.72 -13.53
N THR A 6 1.81 -15.33 -13.43
CA THR A 6 2.43 -15.01 -12.15
C THR A 6 1.59 -13.94 -11.45
N PRO A 7 1.11 -14.16 -10.22
CA PRO A 7 0.22 -13.23 -9.55
C PRO A 7 0.89 -11.86 -9.44
N ARG A 8 0.17 -10.79 -9.80
CA ARG A 8 0.75 -9.44 -9.78
C ARG A 8 0.44 -8.76 -8.47
N LEU A 9 1.48 -8.61 -7.65
CA LEU A 9 1.42 -7.84 -6.42
C LEU A 9 1.57 -6.35 -6.73
N HIS A 10 0.58 -5.55 -6.35
CA HIS A 10 0.61 -4.10 -6.44
C HIS A 10 0.58 -3.48 -5.03
N ALA A 11 1.14 -2.29 -4.89
CA ALA A 11 1.15 -1.54 -3.64
C ALA A 11 0.82 -0.09 -3.91
N GLU A 12 -0.11 0.46 -3.14
CA GLU A 12 -0.59 1.84 -3.30
C GLU A 12 -0.58 2.58 -1.96
N ILE A 13 -0.19 3.85 -1.98
CA ILE A 13 -0.29 4.70 -0.79
C ILE A 13 -1.74 5.18 -0.68
N VAL A 14 -2.39 4.84 0.43
CA VAL A 14 -3.78 5.22 0.70
C VAL A 14 -3.89 6.02 1.99
N GLN A 15 -4.84 6.94 2.01
CA GLN A 15 -5.16 7.76 3.18
C GLN A 15 -6.50 7.33 3.78
N GLY A 16 -6.59 7.36 5.10
CA GLY A 16 -7.78 6.95 5.81
C GLY A 16 -8.00 7.70 7.12
N ILE A 17 -9.17 7.46 7.72
CA ILE A 17 -9.53 7.94 9.05
C ILE A 17 -9.66 6.73 9.97
N SER A 18 -8.90 6.72 11.06
CA SER A 18 -8.95 5.65 12.07
C SER A 18 -10.28 5.69 12.84
N LYS A 19 -10.60 4.62 13.56
CA LYS A 19 -11.77 4.60 14.46
C LYS A 19 -11.74 5.70 15.53
N ALA A 20 -10.55 6.20 15.86
CA ALA A 20 -10.35 7.31 16.78
C ALA A 20 -10.46 8.70 16.12
N GLY A 21 -10.79 8.78 14.83
CA GLY A 21 -10.92 10.03 14.07
C GLY A 21 -9.60 10.60 13.54
N ASN A 22 -8.45 9.97 13.85
CA ASN A 22 -7.15 10.44 13.37
C ASN A 22 -6.92 10.05 11.90
N ARG A 23 -6.44 11.01 11.11
CA ARG A 23 -5.93 10.75 9.75
C ARG A 23 -4.68 9.88 9.82
N TYR A 24 -4.60 8.90 8.92
CA TYR A 24 -3.42 8.08 8.74
C TYR A 24 -3.16 7.83 7.27
N GLU A 25 -1.95 7.37 7.00
CA GLU A 25 -1.52 6.94 5.68
C GLU A 25 -0.85 5.57 5.83
N CYS A 26 -1.12 4.68 4.91
CA CYS A 26 -0.56 3.34 4.88
C CYS A 26 -0.36 2.89 3.44
N ILE A 27 0.33 1.77 3.26
CA ILE A 27 0.48 1.12 1.96
C ILE A 27 -0.52 -0.03 1.90
N GLU A 28 -1.48 0.04 0.99
CA GLU A 28 -2.40 -1.06 0.70
C GLU A 28 -1.77 -1.98 -0.34
N VAL A 29 -1.78 -3.28 -0.05
CA VAL A 29 -1.20 -4.31 -0.92
C VAL A 29 -2.35 -5.04 -1.62
N LEU A 30 -2.29 -5.07 -2.95
CA LEU A 30 -3.30 -5.70 -3.80
C LEU A 30 -2.70 -6.91 -4.53
N LEU A 31 -3.42 -8.03 -4.50
CA LEU A 31 -3.15 -9.21 -5.32
C LEU A 31 -4.23 -9.29 -6.39
N ASP A 32 -3.84 -9.10 -7.65
CA ASP A 32 -4.78 -9.11 -8.79
C ASP A 32 -5.99 -8.18 -8.58
N GLY A 33 -5.75 -7.01 -7.97
CA GLY A 33 -6.75 -5.98 -7.68
C GLY A 33 -7.55 -6.19 -6.38
N MET A 34 -7.36 -7.30 -5.68
CA MET A 34 -7.98 -7.54 -4.38
C MET A 34 -7.06 -7.07 -3.24
N SER A 35 -7.55 -6.22 -2.34
CA SER A 35 -6.81 -5.81 -1.15
C SER A 35 -6.59 -7.01 -0.22
N ILE A 36 -5.33 -7.33 0.06
CA ILE A 36 -4.94 -8.47 0.91
C ILE A 36 -4.30 -8.05 2.22
N GLY A 37 -4.00 -6.76 2.40
CA GLY A 37 -3.37 -6.27 3.62
C GLY A 37 -2.91 -4.83 3.54
N ARG A 38 -2.50 -4.32 4.69
CA ARG A 38 -1.97 -2.97 4.85
C ARG A 38 -0.68 -2.99 5.64
N ILE A 39 0.31 -2.25 5.16
CA ILE A 39 1.56 -1.99 5.85
C ILE A 39 1.47 -0.57 6.40
N PHE A 40 1.85 -0.40 7.67
CA PHE A 40 1.89 0.90 8.34
C PHE A 40 3.35 1.28 8.63
N PRO A 41 4.05 1.89 7.66
CA PRO A 41 5.41 2.34 7.89
C PRO A 41 5.46 3.41 8.99
N SER A 42 6.60 3.52 9.62
CA SER A 42 6.95 4.70 10.41
C SER A 42 6.94 5.96 9.54
N LYS A 43 6.90 7.13 10.19
CA LYS A 43 6.90 8.42 9.49
C LYS A 43 8.14 8.60 8.59
N LEU A 44 9.30 8.09 9.03
CA LEU A 44 10.55 8.21 8.27
C LEU A 44 10.55 7.29 7.04
N GLU A 45 10.07 6.06 7.19
CA GLU A 45 9.92 5.13 6.07
C GLU A 45 8.94 5.67 5.04
N MET A 46 7.77 6.18 5.47
CA MET A 46 6.79 6.76 4.55
C MET A 46 7.35 7.96 3.79
N ALA A 47 8.08 8.85 4.47
CA ALA A 47 8.72 10.00 3.82
C ALA A 47 9.73 9.57 2.74
N MET A 48 10.54 8.55 3.02
CA MET A 48 11.53 8.03 2.06
C MET A 48 10.86 7.36 0.85
N ILE A 49 9.78 6.62 1.07
CA ILE A 49 8.99 5.99 0.00
C ILE A 49 8.41 7.05 -0.93
N LYS A 50 7.74 8.06 -0.37
CA LYS A 50 7.17 9.18 -1.12
C LYS A 50 8.20 9.95 -1.93
N GLN A 51 9.33 10.28 -1.30
CA GLN A 51 10.46 10.93 -1.98
C GLN A 51 10.96 10.12 -3.17
N THR A 52 11.08 8.79 -3.02
CA THR A 52 11.52 7.90 -4.09
C THR A 52 10.51 7.82 -5.25
N LEU A 53 9.22 7.89 -4.92
CA LEU A 53 8.11 7.89 -5.89
C LEU A 53 7.88 9.28 -6.53
N GLY A 54 8.50 10.34 -6.03
CA GLY A 54 8.33 11.71 -6.52
C GLY A 54 6.98 12.34 -6.17
N ILE A 55 6.36 11.91 -5.06
CA ILE A 55 5.06 12.39 -4.55
C ILE A 55 5.16 12.96 -3.14
#